data_AF-A0A1W0WLG0-F1
#
_entry.id   AF-A0A1W0WLG0-F1
#
_cell.length_a   1.000
_cell.length_b   1.000
_cell.length_c   1.000
_cell.angle_alpha   90.00
_cell.angle_beta   90.00
_cell.angle_gamma   90.00
#
_symmetry.space_group_name_H-M   'P 1'
#
loop_
_entity.id
_entity.type
_entity.pdbx_description
1 polymer ?
#
loop_
_entity_poly.entity_id
_entity_poly.type
_entity_poly.pdbx_seq_one_letter_code
_entity_poly.pdbx_strand_id
1 'polypeptide(L)'
;MARFFFYFVACLLFFLRHRAPAEAASKAQLQQPDMTVAVYEHKPLGDSAHDGPLALMRKNTAVYRIAAQQAALQHAQLIVFPEYGTYQTAKYFSRDTLLPYLQQLPVKWIPCQERDLIGSEIFLDLSCIAKTANITVIANIGSVIRCNKTTDPGCPRDGRYQYNTNVIFDHHGHLLTFYHKVHLFGERHFDRPPLKPTTFSMDFGRIGVATCFDLLFKEPAISLAEEGQINVLVLPTYWFNRIPFLAMYEYAEAWAVRMKVFLLVANIHSPGTAHVGSGIFGPNGVVRYTYVTDIDSGGQLVVGRIQRPAKVLISDLKAAGPYFATKTNRSRNNIVPRLGGFQTKTNGDLFSYVKLDFTANTSTICQKGLCCHLTYKLTEASKTAAKEESNGFFALGAFSGQHMENYTLCNEVCAVVRCRNMTHCGDGIADGEYGFQQLRLQGTFSPETYRFPTVLLDQAELAPSGTWKFDSAAGLALNSNVSANLLVFGIYGRCFDQDGA
;
A
#
# COMPACT_ATOMS: atom_id res chain seq x y z
N MET A 1 51.11 -80.48 -7.90
CA MET A 1 51.28 -81.17 -9.20
C MET A 1 50.41 -80.44 -10.22
N ALA A 2 50.89 -79.37 -10.85
CA ALA A 2 51.83 -79.32 -11.99
C ALA A 2 51.13 -79.53 -13.35
N ARG A 3 51.00 -78.44 -14.12
CA ARG A 3 51.41 -78.24 -15.53
C ARG A 3 50.95 -76.84 -15.99
N PHE A 4 51.82 -75.82 -15.98
CA PHE A 4 52.76 -75.40 -17.06
C PHE A 4 52.01 -74.91 -18.32
N PHE A 5 52.31 -73.78 -18.99
CA PHE A 5 53.29 -72.68 -18.87
C PHE A 5 53.01 -71.73 -20.07
N PHE A 6 53.41 -70.45 -19.98
CA PHE A 6 53.92 -69.55 -21.05
C PHE A 6 53.35 -68.10 -21.15
N TYR A 7 54.16 -67.18 -20.61
CA TYR A 7 54.64 -65.88 -21.14
C TYR A 7 53.81 -64.58 -21.04
N PHE A 8 54.36 -63.71 -20.16
CA PHE A 8 54.42 -62.25 -20.21
C PHE A 8 54.75 -61.69 -21.61
N VAL A 9 54.10 -60.60 -22.02
CA VAL A 9 54.71 -59.30 -22.45
C VAL A 9 53.59 -58.25 -22.71
N ALA A 10 53.75 -57.08 -22.07
CA ALA A 10 53.23 -55.74 -22.42
C ALA A 10 51.71 -55.46 -22.51
N CYS A 11 51.15 -54.89 -21.43
CA CYS A 11 50.00 -53.97 -21.52
C CYS A 11 50.26 -52.73 -20.64
N LEU A 12 51.21 -51.90 -21.07
CA LEU A 12 51.42 -50.54 -20.58
C LEU A 12 51.18 -49.63 -21.78
N LEU A 13 49.92 -49.18 -21.94
CA LEU A 13 49.45 -48.06 -22.77
C LEU A 13 47.93 -48.21 -22.96
N PHE A 14 47.13 -47.83 -21.97
CA PHE A 14 45.75 -47.31 -22.15
C PHE A 14 45.21 -46.79 -20.81
N PHE A 15 45.86 -45.78 -20.23
CA PHE A 15 45.29 -44.92 -19.20
C PHE A 15 45.46 -43.45 -19.62
N LEU A 16 44.73 -43.07 -20.67
CA LEU A 16 44.37 -41.69 -20.95
C LEU A 16 42.85 -41.63 -21.00
N ARG A 17 42.23 -41.65 -19.82
CA ARG A 17 40.86 -41.16 -19.64
C ARG A 17 40.96 -39.88 -18.82
N HIS A 18 40.54 -38.78 -19.45
CA HIS A 18 40.54 -37.45 -18.90
C HIS A 18 40.00 -37.40 -17.47
N ARG A 19 40.83 -36.91 -16.54
CA ARG A 19 40.36 -36.22 -15.35
C ARG A 19 39.62 -34.97 -15.82
N ALA A 20 38.28 -35.01 -15.80
CA ALA A 20 37.51 -33.78 -15.82
C ALA A 20 37.73 -33.04 -14.48
N PRO A 21 37.98 -31.73 -14.48
CA PRO A 21 38.06 -30.96 -13.25
C PRO A 21 36.68 -30.91 -12.58
N ALA A 22 36.69 -31.10 -11.26
CA ALA A 22 35.57 -30.79 -10.40
C ALA A 22 35.40 -29.26 -10.35
N GLU A 23 34.67 -28.70 -11.31
CA GLU A 23 34.30 -27.29 -11.35
C GLU A 23 32.80 -27.14 -11.64
N ALA A 24 32.13 -26.40 -10.76
CA ALA A 24 30.82 -25.80 -10.94
C ALA A 24 29.60 -26.74 -11.12
N ALA A 25 29.34 -27.60 -10.13
CA ALA A 25 27.94 -27.86 -9.77
C ALA A 25 27.38 -26.59 -9.09
N SER A 26 27.01 -25.61 -9.92
CA SER A 26 26.19 -24.47 -9.52
C SER A 26 25.00 -24.97 -8.72
N LYS A 27 24.88 -24.53 -7.46
CA LYS A 27 23.60 -24.52 -6.77
C LYS A 27 22.67 -23.64 -7.58
N ALA A 28 21.99 -24.22 -8.57
CA ALA A 28 20.75 -23.67 -9.10
C ALA A 28 19.75 -23.68 -7.95
N GLN A 29 19.81 -22.63 -7.14
CA GLN A 29 18.73 -22.21 -6.28
C GLN A 29 17.54 -22.08 -7.23
N LEU A 30 16.58 -23.02 -7.16
CA LEU A 30 15.36 -23.00 -7.97
C LEU A 30 14.78 -21.59 -7.88
N GLN A 31 15.02 -20.80 -8.93
CA GLN A 31 14.61 -19.41 -9.00
C GLN A 31 13.08 -19.48 -9.09
N GLN A 32 12.42 -19.19 -7.98
CA GLN A 32 10.98 -19.36 -7.89
C GLN A 32 10.30 -18.37 -8.84
N PRO A 33 9.25 -18.79 -9.55
CA PRO A 33 8.79 -18.10 -10.74
C PRO A 33 8.29 -16.69 -10.40
N ASP A 34 8.74 -15.72 -11.20
CA ASP A 34 8.22 -14.36 -11.18
C ASP A 34 6.76 -14.35 -11.64
N MET A 35 5.99 -13.35 -11.18
CA MET A 35 4.61 -13.14 -11.58
C MET A 35 4.45 -11.74 -12.17
N THR A 36 3.78 -11.63 -13.31
CA THR A 36 3.34 -10.34 -13.83
C THR A 36 1.95 -10.04 -13.30
N VAL A 37 1.76 -8.85 -12.73
CA VAL A 37 0.50 -8.41 -12.13
C VAL A 37 0.10 -7.05 -12.69
N ALA A 38 -1.20 -6.76 -12.63
CA ALA A 38 -1.76 -5.51 -13.07
C ALA A 38 -2.68 -4.89 -12.02
N VAL A 39 -2.72 -3.56 -12.01
CA VAL A 39 -3.75 -2.77 -11.32
C VAL A 39 -4.30 -1.75 -12.30
N TYR A 40 -5.60 -1.44 -12.19
CA TYR A 40 -6.24 -0.46 -13.05
C TYR A 40 -6.79 0.70 -12.22
N GLU A 41 -6.27 1.91 -12.47
CA GLU A 41 -6.84 3.14 -11.93
C GLU A 41 -8.04 3.54 -12.79
N HIS A 42 -9.24 3.46 -12.23
CA HIS A 42 -10.47 3.52 -13.03
C HIS A 42 -11.10 4.91 -13.00
N LYS A 43 -11.35 5.50 -14.18
CA LYS A 43 -12.19 6.70 -14.33
C LYS A 43 -13.67 6.27 -14.46
N PRO A 44 -14.51 6.48 -13.44
CA PRO A 44 -15.91 6.05 -13.48
C PRO A 44 -16.68 6.72 -14.62
N LEU A 45 -17.55 5.96 -15.27
CA LEU A 45 -18.37 6.41 -16.38
C LEU A 45 -19.86 6.42 -16.01
N GLY A 46 -20.61 7.30 -16.68
CA GLY A 46 -22.06 7.45 -16.49
C GLY A 46 -22.44 8.18 -15.20
N ASP A 47 -23.73 8.42 -15.04
CA ASP A 47 -24.31 9.08 -13.85
C ASP A 47 -25.69 8.50 -13.56
N SER A 48 -25.97 8.21 -12.29
CA SER A 48 -27.28 7.80 -11.79
C SER A 48 -28.46 8.70 -12.14
N ALA A 49 -28.23 9.97 -12.50
CA ALA A 49 -29.29 10.85 -12.99
C ALA A 49 -29.84 10.42 -14.38
N HIS A 50 -29.03 9.73 -15.18
CA HIS A 50 -29.36 9.36 -16.56
C HIS A 50 -29.38 7.84 -16.78
N ASP A 51 -28.59 7.10 -16.01
CA ASP A 51 -28.40 5.67 -16.16
C ASP A 51 -29.10 4.89 -15.05
N GLY A 52 -29.91 3.91 -15.43
CA GLY A 52 -30.44 2.93 -14.48
C GLY A 52 -29.30 2.13 -13.81
N PRO A 53 -29.50 1.57 -12.60
CA PRO A 53 -28.44 0.97 -11.79
C PRO A 53 -27.58 -0.07 -12.53
N LEU A 54 -28.22 -1.06 -13.15
CA LEU A 54 -27.52 -2.11 -13.90
C LEU A 54 -26.81 -1.56 -15.15
N ALA A 55 -27.41 -0.59 -15.84
CA ALA A 55 -26.81 0.03 -17.02
C ALA A 55 -25.54 0.81 -16.65
N LEU A 56 -25.58 1.56 -15.54
CA LEU A 56 -24.43 2.27 -14.99
C LEU A 56 -23.29 1.30 -14.68
N MET A 57 -23.59 0.22 -13.96
CA MET A 57 -22.58 -0.77 -13.60
C MET A 57 -21.98 -1.46 -14.84
N ARG A 58 -22.81 -1.77 -15.84
CA ARG A 58 -22.35 -2.37 -17.11
C ARG A 58 -21.47 -1.44 -17.95
N LYS A 59 -21.70 -0.12 -17.92
CA LYS A 59 -20.78 0.84 -18.56
C LYS A 59 -19.37 0.74 -17.96
N ASN A 60 -19.28 0.59 -16.64
CA ASN A 60 -18.01 0.50 -15.94
C ASN A 60 -17.35 -0.89 -16.10
N THR A 61 -18.10 -2.00 -16.02
CA THR A 61 -17.53 -3.33 -16.26
C THR A 61 -17.09 -3.53 -17.71
N ALA A 62 -17.68 -2.83 -18.68
CA ALA A 62 -17.19 -2.82 -20.06
C ALA A 62 -15.76 -2.25 -20.17
N VAL A 63 -15.40 -1.26 -19.34
CA VAL A 63 -14.02 -0.76 -19.24
C VAL A 63 -13.11 -1.81 -18.61
N TYR A 64 -13.57 -2.50 -17.56
CA TYR A 64 -12.80 -3.57 -16.90
C TYR A 64 -12.46 -4.69 -17.87
N ARG A 65 -13.39 -5.07 -18.75
CA ARG A 65 -13.14 -6.05 -19.81
C ARG A 65 -11.96 -5.65 -20.70
N ILE A 66 -11.93 -4.39 -21.14
CA ILE A 66 -10.86 -3.87 -22.02
C ILE A 66 -9.53 -3.85 -21.25
N ALA A 67 -9.52 -3.34 -20.02
CA ALA A 67 -8.33 -3.30 -19.18
C ALA A 67 -7.77 -4.70 -18.88
N ALA A 68 -8.65 -5.67 -18.58
CA ALA A 68 -8.25 -7.06 -18.36
C ALA A 68 -7.63 -7.70 -19.60
N GLN A 69 -8.23 -7.46 -20.79
CA GLN A 69 -7.66 -7.92 -22.06
C GLN A 69 -6.28 -7.30 -22.32
N GLN A 70 -6.12 -5.99 -22.09
CA GLN A 70 -4.85 -5.29 -22.25
C GLN A 70 -3.78 -5.76 -21.25
N ALA A 71 -4.18 -6.12 -20.03
CA ALA A 71 -3.29 -6.69 -19.03
C ALA A 71 -2.85 -8.12 -19.41
N ALA A 72 -3.78 -8.96 -19.89
CA ALA A 72 -3.47 -10.29 -20.38
C ALA A 72 -2.55 -10.27 -21.61
N LEU A 73 -2.71 -9.30 -22.52
CA LEU A 73 -1.76 -9.08 -23.63
C LEU A 73 -0.34 -8.75 -23.16
N GLN A 74 -0.20 -8.19 -21.96
CA GLN A 74 1.08 -7.96 -21.28
C GLN A 74 1.47 -9.11 -20.33
N HIS A 75 0.84 -10.27 -20.49
CA HIS A 75 1.07 -11.49 -19.70
C HIS A 75 0.80 -11.35 -18.19
N ALA A 76 -0.03 -10.40 -17.78
CA ALA A 76 -0.47 -10.32 -16.39
C ALA A 76 -1.32 -11.56 -16.03
N GLN A 77 -1.02 -12.17 -14.89
CA GLN A 77 -1.74 -13.34 -14.36
C GLN A 77 -2.92 -12.94 -13.47
N LEU A 78 -2.91 -11.68 -13.00
CA LEU A 78 -3.88 -11.09 -12.11
C LEU A 78 -4.06 -9.60 -12.40
N ILE A 79 -5.29 -9.10 -12.30
CA ILE A 79 -5.64 -7.68 -12.36
C ILE A 79 -6.54 -7.28 -11.19
N VAL A 80 -6.24 -6.13 -10.56
CA VAL A 80 -7.04 -5.53 -9.49
C VAL A 80 -7.78 -4.29 -10.00
N PHE A 81 -9.06 -4.19 -9.69
CA PHE A 81 -9.91 -3.03 -9.95
C PHE A 81 -10.30 -2.31 -8.65
N PRO A 82 -10.67 -1.02 -8.71
CA PRO A 82 -10.86 -0.19 -7.52
C PRO A 82 -12.12 -0.49 -6.72
N GLU A 83 -12.13 0.00 -5.48
CA GLU A 83 -13.33 0.09 -4.64
C GLU A 83 -14.36 1.03 -5.28
N TYR A 84 -15.65 0.72 -5.17
CA TYR A 84 -16.75 1.49 -5.77
C TYR A 84 -16.73 1.62 -7.30
N GLY A 85 -15.72 1.11 -8.02
CA GLY A 85 -15.52 1.49 -9.42
C GLY A 85 -16.64 1.07 -10.39
N THR A 86 -17.53 0.17 -9.99
CA THR A 86 -18.72 -0.20 -10.79
C THR A 86 -19.90 0.76 -10.59
N TYR A 87 -20.01 1.48 -9.48
CA TYR A 87 -21.16 2.35 -9.16
C TYR A 87 -20.80 3.64 -8.42
N GLN A 88 -19.54 4.11 -8.51
CA GLN A 88 -19.06 5.29 -7.79
C GLN A 88 -19.87 6.56 -8.12
N THR A 89 -20.31 6.72 -9.37
CA THR A 89 -21.10 7.88 -9.82
C THR A 89 -22.58 7.77 -9.46
N ALA A 90 -22.97 6.76 -8.68
CA ALA A 90 -24.32 6.66 -8.16
C ALA A 90 -24.54 7.57 -6.95
N LYS A 91 -25.65 8.31 -6.96
CA LYS A 91 -26.12 9.08 -5.80
C LYS A 91 -26.96 8.19 -4.88
N TYR A 92 -26.30 7.51 -3.96
CA TYR A 92 -26.97 6.77 -2.89
C TYR A 92 -26.79 7.48 -1.55
N PHE A 93 -27.90 7.83 -0.92
CA PHE A 93 -27.93 8.54 0.37
C PHE A 93 -28.40 7.64 1.52
N SER A 94 -28.93 6.46 1.20
CA SER A 94 -29.48 5.51 2.16
C SER A 94 -29.26 4.06 1.72
N ARG A 95 -29.50 3.14 2.67
CA ARG A 95 -29.49 1.69 2.41
C ARG A 95 -30.44 1.30 1.29
N ASP A 96 -31.63 1.91 1.22
CA ASP A 96 -32.64 1.60 0.19
C ASP A 96 -32.23 2.12 -1.19
N THR A 97 -31.65 3.33 -1.27
CA THR A 97 -31.19 3.88 -2.55
C THR A 97 -29.99 3.12 -3.13
N LEU A 98 -29.20 2.46 -2.28
CA LEU A 98 -28.09 1.61 -2.72
C LEU A 98 -28.54 0.23 -3.19
N LEU A 99 -29.64 -0.31 -2.64
CA LEU A 99 -30.11 -1.68 -2.89
C LEU A 99 -30.14 -2.08 -4.39
N PRO A 100 -30.58 -1.22 -5.34
CA PRO A 100 -30.58 -1.57 -6.76
C PRO A 100 -29.21 -1.80 -7.40
N TYR A 101 -28.13 -1.39 -6.74
CA TYR A 101 -26.75 -1.61 -7.18
C TYR A 101 -26.12 -2.85 -6.55
N LEU A 102 -26.74 -3.41 -5.50
CA LEU A 102 -26.20 -4.55 -4.76
C LEU A 102 -26.42 -5.86 -5.52
N GLN A 103 -25.40 -6.73 -5.46
CA GLN A 103 -25.43 -8.05 -6.06
C GLN A 103 -25.67 -9.11 -4.99
N GLN A 104 -26.40 -10.16 -5.34
CA GLN A 104 -26.47 -11.36 -4.52
C GLN A 104 -25.20 -12.19 -4.76
N LEU A 105 -24.60 -12.71 -3.68
CA LEU A 105 -23.48 -13.63 -3.84
C LEU A 105 -24.04 -14.99 -4.30
N PRO A 106 -23.62 -15.51 -5.47
CA PRO A 106 -24.15 -16.77 -5.96
C PRO A 106 -23.69 -17.94 -5.10
N VAL A 107 -24.52 -18.98 -5.04
CA VAL A 107 -24.19 -20.26 -4.37
C VAL A 107 -23.28 -21.14 -5.26
N LYS A 108 -23.05 -20.72 -6.51
CA LYS A 108 -22.42 -21.53 -7.56
C LYS A 108 -21.02 -21.02 -7.92
N TRP A 109 -20.21 -21.93 -8.46
CA TRP A 109 -18.76 -21.71 -8.58
C TRP A 109 -18.32 -21.01 -9.88
N ILE A 110 -18.98 -21.22 -11.04
CA ILE A 110 -18.68 -20.51 -12.31
C ILE A 110 -19.90 -19.72 -12.81
N PRO A 111 -20.09 -18.46 -12.39
CA PRO A 111 -21.20 -17.63 -12.86
C PRO A 111 -21.27 -17.48 -14.38
N CYS A 112 -20.13 -17.38 -15.07
CA CYS A 112 -20.09 -17.14 -16.52
C CYS A 112 -20.69 -18.26 -17.39
N GLN A 113 -20.85 -19.47 -16.85
CA GLN A 113 -21.48 -20.58 -17.60
C GLN A 113 -22.99 -20.63 -17.43
N GLU A 114 -23.54 -19.75 -16.60
CA GLU A 114 -24.93 -19.75 -16.24
C GLU A 114 -25.72 -18.70 -17.00
N ARG A 115 -26.97 -19.04 -17.29
CA ARG A 115 -27.96 -18.11 -17.80
C ARG A 115 -28.86 -17.70 -16.64
N ASP A 116 -29.37 -16.48 -16.70
CA ASP A 116 -30.45 -15.99 -15.83
C ASP A 116 -30.12 -15.85 -14.34
N LEU A 117 -28.90 -15.41 -14.00
CA LEU A 117 -28.53 -14.99 -12.63
C LEU A 117 -29.10 -13.61 -12.28
N ILE A 118 -30.42 -13.53 -12.09
CA ILE A 118 -31.13 -12.31 -11.70
C ILE A 118 -30.59 -11.77 -10.37
N GLY A 119 -30.21 -10.50 -10.34
CA GLY A 119 -29.64 -9.83 -9.16
C GLY A 119 -28.16 -10.15 -8.90
N SER A 120 -27.48 -10.85 -9.82
CA SER A 120 -26.03 -11.11 -9.78
C SER A 120 -25.37 -10.82 -11.14
N GLU A 121 -25.96 -9.94 -11.95
CA GLU A 121 -25.56 -9.69 -13.32
C GLU A 121 -24.12 -9.16 -13.43
N ILE A 122 -23.71 -8.27 -12.52
CA ILE A 122 -22.34 -7.73 -12.49
C ILE A 122 -21.35 -8.80 -12.03
N PHE A 123 -21.78 -9.69 -11.15
CA PHE A 123 -20.99 -10.84 -10.72
C PHE A 123 -20.71 -11.79 -11.89
N LEU A 124 -21.73 -12.04 -12.73
CA LEU A 124 -21.61 -12.81 -13.97
C LEU A 124 -20.66 -12.13 -14.96
N ASP A 125 -20.82 -10.82 -15.19
CA ASP A 125 -19.96 -10.05 -16.09
C ASP A 125 -18.48 -10.17 -15.70
N LEU A 126 -18.16 -10.05 -14.39
CA LEU A 126 -16.80 -10.17 -13.86
C LEU A 126 -16.23 -11.60 -14.03
N SER A 127 -17.02 -12.63 -13.75
CA SER A 127 -16.65 -14.03 -14.01
C SER A 127 -16.32 -14.26 -15.49
N CYS A 128 -17.10 -13.66 -16.39
CA CYS A 128 -16.85 -13.75 -17.82
C CYS A 128 -15.61 -12.95 -18.26
N ILE A 129 -15.33 -11.79 -17.68
CA ILE A 129 -14.09 -11.06 -17.93
C ILE A 129 -12.88 -11.92 -17.57
N ALA A 130 -12.89 -12.55 -16.40
CA ALA A 130 -11.79 -13.41 -15.94
C ALA A 130 -11.55 -14.59 -16.89
N LYS A 131 -12.63 -15.31 -17.24
CA LYS A 131 -12.57 -16.45 -18.16
C LYS A 131 -12.14 -16.07 -19.58
N THR A 132 -12.68 -14.98 -20.12
CA THR A 132 -12.43 -14.61 -21.53
C THR A 132 -11.05 -14.00 -21.73
N ALA A 133 -10.56 -13.22 -20.76
CA ALA A 133 -9.20 -12.69 -20.78
C ALA A 133 -8.15 -13.67 -20.25
N ASN A 134 -8.55 -14.83 -19.71
CA ASN A 134 -7.67 -15.82 -19.10
C ASN A 134 -6.77 -15.21 -18.01
N ILE A 135 -7.37 -14.46 -17.09
CA ILE A 135 -6.68 -13.70 -16.04
C ILE A 135 -7.47 -13.75 -14.73
N THR A 136 -6.78 -13.80 -13.59
CA THR A 136 -7.43 -13.68 -12.28
C THR A 136 -7.94 -12.24 -12.08
N VAL A 137 -9.21 -12.06 -11.72
CA VAL A 137 -9.85 -10.75 -11.57
C VAL A 137 -10.22 -10.51 -10.12
N ILE A 138 -9.78 -9.37 -9.58
CA ILE A 138 -10.19 -8.86 -8.28
C ILE A 138 -10.95 -7.56 -8.51
N ALA A 139 -12.20 -7.51 -8.09
CA ALA A 139 -13.05 -6.34 -8.27
C ALA A 139 -13.89 -6.08 -7.02
N ASN A 140 -14.34 -4.85 -6.86
CA ASN A 140 -15.23 -4.46 -5.77
C ASN A 140 -16.66 -4.30 -6.27
N ILE A 141 -17.59 -4.82 -5.48
CA ILE A 141 -19.04 -4.71 -5.66
C ILE A 141 -19.73 -4.39 -4.33
N GLY A 142 -20.96 -3.92 -4.39
CA GLY A 142 -21.85 -3.96 -3.24
C GLY A 142 -22.57 -5.30 -3.23
N SER A 143 -22.63 -5.98 -2.08
CA SER A 143 -23.37 -7.23 -1.93
C SER A 143 -24.56 -7.09 -0.98
N VAL A 144 -25.58 -7.94 -1.17
CA VAL A 144 -26.75 -8.01 -0.30
C VAL A 144 -27.04 -9.46 0.11
N ILE A 145 -27.32 -9.65 1.40
CA ILE A 145 -27.72 -10.94 1.98
C ILE A 145 -29.06 -10.73 2.71
N ARG A 146 -30.12 -11.40 2.25
CA ARG A 146 -31.43 -11.35 2.92
C ARG A 146 -31.38 -12.16 4.21
N CYS A 147 -31.98 -11.64 5.27
CA CYS A 147 -32.01 -12.28 6.58
C CYS A 147 -33.41 -12.13 7.22
N ASN A 148 -33.68 -12.93 8.25
CA ASN A 148 -34.91 -12.86 9.03
C ASN A 148 -34.56 -12.80 10.51
N LYS A 149 -35.11 -11.81 11.23
CA LYS A 149 -34.89 -11.63 12.68
C LYS A 149 -35.27 -12.84 13.54
N THR A 150 -36.19 -13.66 13.05
CA THR A 150 -36.62 -14.89 13.76
C THR A 150 -35.52 -15.95 13.77
N THR A 151 -34.70 -16.00 12.73
CA THR A 151 -33.61 -16.99 12.58
C THR A 151 -32.22 -16.40 12.82
N ASP A 152 -32.08 -15.08 12.66
CA ASP A 152 -30.85 -14.32 12.87
C ASP A 152 -31.14 -13.07 13.72
N PRO A 153 -30.84 -13.10 15.03
CA PRO A 153 -31.05 -11.96 15.92
C PRO A 153 -30.30 -10.69 15.51
N GLY A 154 -29.20 -10.80 14.76
CA GLY A 154 -28.40 -9.69 14.26
C GLY A 154 -28.99 -9.01 13.02
N CYS A 155 -29.99 -9.62 12.39
CA CYS A 155 -30.54 -9.15 11.13
C CYS A 155 -31.04 -7.69 11.24
N PRO A 156 -30.56 -6.79 10.36
CA PRO A 156 -31.00 -5.40 10.33
C PRO A 156 -32.52 -5.27 10.20
N ARG A 157 -33.06 -4.11 10.65
CA ARG A 157 -34.52 -3.86 10.68
C ARG A 157 -35.17 -3.98 9.30
N ASP A 158 -34.42 -3.72 8.24
CA ASP A 158 -34.85 -3.78 6.85
C ASP A 158 -34.66 -5.16 6.20
N GLY A 159 -34.37 -6.20 7.00
CA GLY A 159 -34.39 -7.61 6.59
C GLY A 159 -33.23 -8.03 5.70
N ARG A 160 -32.12 -7.27 5.70
CA ARG A 160 -30.96 -7.56 4.86
C ARG A 160 -29.68 -7.00 5.45
N TYR A 161 -28.56 -7.68 5.21
CA TYR A 161 -27.25 -7.09 5.30
C TYR A 161 -26.81 -6.53 3.95
N GLN A 162 -26.05 -5.45 3.97
CA GLN A 162 -25.42 -4.84 2.81
C GLN A 162 -23.93 -4.70 3.08
N TYR A 163 -23.06 -5.18 2.18
CA TYR A 163 -21.61 -5.12 2.40
C TYR A 163 -20.85 -4.54 1.22
N ASN A 164 -19.83 -3.74 1.53
CA ASN A 164 -18.75 -3.42 0.60
C ASN A 164 -17.90 -4.67 0.42
N THR A 165 -17.84 -5.21 -0.81
CA THR A 165 -17.38 -6.59 -1.05
C THR A 165 -16.36 -6.66 -2.18
N ASN A 166 -15.16 -7.16 -1.89
CA ASN A 166 -14.23 -7.60 -2.92
C ASN A 166 -14.56 -9.04 -3.32
N VAL A 167 -14.61 -9.30 -4.62
CA VAL A 167 -14.83 -10.63 -5.22
C VAL A 167 -13.61 -11.02 -6.03
N ILE A 168 -13.24 -12.30 -5.96
CA ILE A 168 -12.02 -12.82 -6.57
C ILE A 168 -12.39 -13.98 -7.49
N PHE A 169 -12.13 -13.82 -8.78
CA PHE A 169 -12.33 -14.85 -9.79
C PHE A 169 -11.00 -15.38 -10.32
N ASP A 170 -10.87 -16.69 -10.47
CA ASP A 170 -9.74 -17.27 -11.19
C ASP A 170 -9.85 -17.06 -12.71
N HIS A 171 -8.79 -17.43 -13.44
CA HIS A 171 -8.71 -17.31 -14.90
C HIS A 171 -9.69 -18.22 -15.68
N HIS A 172 -10.37 -19.15 -15.02
CA HIS A 172 -11.47 -19.94 -15.61
C HIS A 172 -12.85 -19.32 -15.34
N GLY A 173 -12.90 -18.26 -14.53
CA GLY A 173 -14.12 -17.59 -14.10
C GLY A 173 -14.73 -18.16 -12.81
N HIS A 174 -14.04 -19.04 -12.08
CA HIS A 174 -14.52 -19.53 -10.80
C HIS A 174 -14.44 -18.47 -9.72
N LEU A 175 -15.47 -18.32 -8.89
CA LEU A 175 -15.37 -17.55 -7.66
C LEU A 175 -14.46 -18.29 -6.66
N LEU A 176 -13.25 -17.76 -6.45
CA LEU A 176 -12.32 -18.32 -5.47
C LEU A 176 -12.74 -17.98 -4.05
N THR A 177 -13.04 -16.71 -3.80
CA THR A 177 -13.41 -16.20 -2.48
C THR A 177 -14.00 -14.79 -2.60
N PHE A 178 -14.45 -14.24 -1.47
CA PHE A 178 -14.87 -12.85 -1.33
C PHE A 178 -14.47 -12.31 0.05
N TYR A 179 -14.40 -10.99 0.16
CA TYR A 179 -14.05 -10.27 1.39
C TYR A 179 -15.02 -9.12 1.59
N HIS A 180 -15.61 -9.02 2.79
CA HIS A 180 -16.41 -7.86 3.20
C HIS A 180 -15.51 -6.88 3.96
N LYS A 181 -15.50 -5.60 3.56
CA LYS A 181 -14.72 -4.54 4.20
C LYS A 181 -15.08 -4.41 5.68
N VAL A 182 -14.07 -4.42 6.55
CA VAL A 182 -14.27 -4.39 8.01
C VAL A 182 -14.28 -2.96 8.55
N HIS A 183 -13.37 -2.10 8.09
CA HIS A 183 -13.24 -0.73 8.57
C HIS A 183 -13.93 0.24 7.62
N LEU A 184 -15.18 0.57 7.93
CA LEU A 184 -15.97 1.49 7.11
C LEU A 184 -15.53 2.95 7.30
N PHE A 185 -15.45 3.72 6.22
CA PHE A 185 -15.05 5.14 6.20
C PHE A 185 -16.29 6.06 6.15
N GLY A 186 -17.22 5.88 7.09
CA GLY A 186 -18.49 6.63 7.12
C GLY A 186 -19.57 6.11 6.15
N GLU A 187 -19.40 4.89 5.64
CA GLU A 187 -20.29 4.23 4.67
C GLU A 187 -21.58 3.71 5.34
N ARG A 188 -22.45 4.62 5.79
CA ARG A 188 -23.66 4.30 6.60
C ARG A 188 -24.67 3.39 5.89
N HIS A 189 -24.55 3.21 4.58
CA HIS A 189 -25.36 2.29 3.79
C HIS A 189 -24.86 0.84 3.84
N PHE A 190 -23.68 0.58 4.41
CA PHE A 190 -23.14 -0.76 4.62
C PHE A 190 -23.14 -1.15 6.09
N ASP A 191 -23.33 -2.45 6.32
CA ASP A 191 -23.18 -3.09 7.63
C ASP A 191 -21.71 -3.46 7.84
N ARG A 192 -21.24 -3.39 9.10
CA ARG A 192 -19.91 -3.89 9.46
C ARG A 192 -19.95 -5.41 9.61
N PRO A 193 -19.14 -6.18 8.86
CA PRO A 193 -19.08 -7.62 9.01
C PRO A 193 -18.28 -8.03 10.26
N PRO A 194 -18.43 -9.28 10.75
CA PRO A 194 -17.44 -9.88 11.63
C PRO A 194 -16.06 -9.89 10.96
N LEU A 195 -14.99 -9.69 11.73
CA LEU A 195 -13.63 -9.78 11.22
C LEU A 195 -13.35 -11.20 10.69
N LYS A 196 -13.03 -11.30 9.40
CA LYS A 196 -12.63 -12.54 8.73
C LYS A 196 -11.48 -12.25 7.78
N PRO A 197 -10.22 -12.54 8.18
CA PRO A 197 -9.09 -12.43 7.27
C PRO A 197 -9.30 -13.34 6.05
N THR A 198 -9.23 -12.77 4.84
CA THR A 198 -9.46 -13.50 3.60
C THR A 198 -8.16 -13.59 2.80
N THR A 199 -7.87 -14.80 2.33
CA THR A 199 -6.74 -15.08 1.46
C THR A 199 -7.14 -16.04 0.34
N PHE A 200 -6.37 -16.06 -0.75
CA PHE A 200 -6.42 -17.08 -1.80
C PHE A 200 -5.01 -17.41 -2.28
N SER A 201 -4.83 -18.51 -3.00
CA SER A 201 -3.51 -18.96 -3.45
C SER A 201 -3.37 -18.89 -4.96
N MET A 202 -2.17 -18.51 -5.41
CA MET A 202 -1.69 -18.64 -6.78
C MET A 202 -0.30 -19.28 -6.76
N ASP A 203 0.26 -19.64 -7.92
CA ASP A 203 1.59 -20.26 -8.01
C ASP A 203 2.68 -19.41 -7.36
N PHE A 204 2.54 -18.08 -7.43
CA PHE A 204 3.42 -17.10 -6.80
C PHE A 204 3.33 -17.07 -5.27
N GLY A 205 2.25 -17.58 -4.66
CA GLY A 205 2.09 -17.63 -3.21
C GLY A 205 0.68 -17.27 -2.77
N ARG A 206 0.54 -17.02 -1.47
CA ARG A 206 -0.74 -16.64 -0.88
C ARG A 206 -0.93 -15.12 -0.97
N ILE A 207 -2.13 -14.73 -1.37
CA ILE A 207 -2.54 -13.34 -1.57
C ILE A 207 -3.61 -13.00 -0.54
N GLY A 208 -3.40 -11.92 0.21
CA GLY A 208 -4.37 -11.36 1.14
C GLY A 208 -5.25 -10.32 0.47
N VAL A 209 -6.42 -10.08 1.04
CA VAL A 209 -7.40 -9.10 0.55
C VAL A 209 -7.75 -8.13 1.67
N ALA A 210 -7.68 -6.84 1.36
CA ALA A 210 -8.17 -5.75 2.20
C ALA A 210 -8.86 -4.70 1.31
N THR A 211 -9.57 -3.75 1.91
CA THR A 211 -10.22 -2.67 1.15
C THR A 211 -9.92 -1.32 1.79
N CYS A 212 -9.32 -0.41 1.02
CA CYS A 212 -9.17 1.01 1.35
C CYS A 212 -8.73 1.27 2.80
N PHE A 213 -9.64 1.76 3.63
CA PHE A 213 -9.40 2.18 5.00
C PHE A 213 -8.88 1.06 5.91
N ASP A 214 -9.12 -0.22 5.57
CA ASP A 214 -8.54 -1.37 6.27
C ASP A 214 -7.00 -1.31 6.38
N LEU A 215 -6.32 -0.63 5.45
CA LEU A 215 -4.85 -0.51 5.46
C LEU A 215 -4.31 0.27 6.67
N LEU A 216 -5.13 1.13 7.29
CA LEU A 216 -4.76 1.92 8.48
C LEU A 216 -4.98 1.21 9.81
N PHE A 217 -5.41 -0.05 9.78
CA PHE A 217 -5.71 -0.85 10.96
C PHE A 217 -4.82 -2.09 11.03
N LYS A 218 -4.67 -2.62 12.26
CA LYS A 218 -3.93 -3.86 12.48
C LYS A 218 -4.62 -5.04 11.79
N GLU A 219 -5.93 -5.14 11.97
CA GLU A 219 -6.74 -6.19 11.36
C GLU A 219 -7.45 -5.66 10.10
N PRO A 220 -7.59 -6.45 9.03
CA PRO A 220 -6.86 -7.69 8.77
C PRO A 220 -5.46 -7.45 8.18
N ALA A 221 -5.14 -6.22 7.73
CA ALA A 221 -4.01 -5.98 6.84
C ALA A 221 -2.64 -6.31 7.45
N ILE A 222 -2.33 -5.78 8.64
CA ILE A 222 -1.04 -6.00 9.30
C ILE A 222 -0.93 -7.47 9.73
N SER A 223 -1.97 -8.02 10.37
CA SER A 223 -1.95 -9.41 10.85
C SER A 223 -1.78 -10.43 9.73
N LEU A 224 -2.42 -10.22 8.57
CA LEU A 224 -2.21 -11.06 7.38
C LEU A 224 -0.73 -11.09 6.94
N ALA A 225 -0.04 -9.94 6.98
CA ALA A 225 1.36 -9.85 6.62
C ALA A 225 2.30 -10.40 7.71
N GLU A 226 2.06 -10.08 8.97
CA GLU A 226 2.92 -10.50 10.09
C GLU A 226 2.88 -11.98 10.38
N GLU A 227 1.71 -12.61 10.25
CA GLU A 227 1.56 -14.04 10.49
C GLU A 227 2.15 -14.88 9.34
N GLY A 228 2.88 -14.23 8.42
CA GLY A 228 3.54 -14.86 7.28
C GLY A 228 2.54 -15.52 6.33
N GLN A 229 1.27 -15.13 6.42
CA GLN A 229 0.22 -15.77 5.64
C GLN A 229 0.28 -15.35 4.19
N ILE A 230 0.82 -14.18 3.85
CA ILE A 230 0.74 -13.63 2.48
C ILE A 230 2.08 -13.12 1.95
N ASN A 231 2.24 -13.20 0.62
CA ASN A 231 3.33 -12.58 -0.12
C ASN A 231 2.90 -11.27 -0.81
N VAL A 232 1.60 -11.15 -1.05
CA VAL A 232 0.96 -10.03 -1.74
C VAL A 232 -0.31 -9.66 -0.99
N LEU A 233 -0.54 -8.37 -0.77
CA LEU A 233 -1.84 -7.83 -0.39
C LEU A 233 -2.45 -7.12 -1.60
N VAL A 234 -3.69 -7.43 -1.96
CA VAL A 234 -4.45 -6.65 -2.95
C VAL A 234 -5.37 -5.67 -2.24
N LEU A 235 -5.43 -4.45 -2.76
CA LEU A 235 -6.15 -3.32 -2.17
C LEU A 235 -6.93 -2.55 -3.24
N PRO A 236 -8.15 -3.01 -3.60
CA PRO A 236 -9.17 -2.15 -4.16
C PRO A 236 -9.40 -0.96 -3.22
N THR A 237 -9.33 0.26 -3.73
CA THR A 237 -9.46 1.45 -2.90
C THR A 237 -10.21 2.59 -3.58
N TYR A 238 -10.89 3.40 -2.79
CA TYR A 238 -11.43 4.70 -3.17
C TYR A 238 -10.88 5.73 -2.19
N TRP A 239 -9.60 6.02 -2.35
CA TRP A 239 -8.81 6.83 -1.43
C TRP A 239 -8.59 8.23 -1.97
N PHE A 240 -8.86 9.25 -1.17
CA PHE A 240 -8.50 10.63 -1.47
C PHE A 240 -7.18 10.99 -0.79
N ASN A 241 -6.27 11.59 -1.54
CA ASN A 241 -4.94 11.88 -1.05
C ASN A 241 -4.94 13.04 -0.05
N ARG A 242 -4.32 12.81 1.11
CA ARG A 242 -3.90 13.87 2.04
C ARG A 242 -2.39 13.87 2.13
N ILE A 243 -1.76 14.78 1.41
CA ILE A 243 -0.31 14.97 1.46
C ILE A 243 0.00 15.92 2.62
N PRO A 244 0.95 15.57 3.51
CA PRO A 244 1.85 14.42 3.49
C PRO A 244 1.30 13.19 4.21
N PHE A 245 2.02 12.07 4.11
CA PHE A 245 1.85 10.79 4.82
C PHE A 245 0.71 9.89 4.33
N LEU A 246 -0.38 10.47 3.82
CA LEU A 246 -1.61 9.75 3.46
C LEU A 246 -2.03 10.01 2.01
N ALA A 247 -1.07 10.33 1.12
CA ALA A 247 -1.27 10.02 -0.28
C ALA A 247 -1.23 8.50 -0.48
N MET A 248 -2.12 7.95 -1.30
CA MET A 248 -2.30 6.50 -1.38
C MET A 248 -1.00 5.79 -1.82
N TYR A 249 -0.31 6.32 -2.82
CA TYR A 249 0.95 5.76 -3.31
C TYR A 249 2.11 5.94 -2.32
N GLU A 250 2.14 7.06 -1.57
CA GLU A 250 3.11 7.32 -0.50
C GLU A 250 2.97 6.29 0.62
N TYR A 251 1.75 6.15 1.15
CA TYR A 251 1.49 5.23 2.25
C TYR A 251 1.60 3.77 1.81
N ALA A 252 1.22 3.44 0.57
CA ALA A 252 1.36 2.09 0.04
C ALA A 252 2.83 1.65 -0.09
N GLU A 253 3.72 2.53 -0.57
CA GLU A 253 5.16 2.23 -0.58
C GLU A 253 5.69 2.02 0.85
N ALA A 254 5.34 2.93 1.76
CA ALA A 254 5.74 2.86 3.16
C ALA A 254 5.29 1.55 3.82
N TRP A 255 4.04 1.15 3.55
CA TRP A 255 3.43 -0.07 4.05
C TRP A 255 4.12 -1.32 3.48
N ALA A 256 4.31 -1.40 2.15
CA ALA A 256 4.97 -2.53 1.50
C ALA A 256 6.42 -2.71 1.97
N VAL A 257 7.17 -1.61 2.11
CA VAL A 257 8.55 -1.63 2.60
C VAL A 257 8.63 -2.07 4.06
N ARG A 258 7.69 -1.62 4.90
CA ARG A 258 7.64 -1.98 6.32
C ARG A 258 7.23 -3.43 6.53
N MET A 259 6.19 -3.87 5.83
CA MET A 259 5.60 -5.21 5.98
C MET A 259 6.32 -6.27 5.16
N LYS A 260 7.27 -5.88 4.29
CA LYS A 260 8.08 -6.77 3.47
C LYS A 260 7.25 -7.73 2.61
N VAL A 261 6.12 -7.23 2.12
CA VAL A 261 5.22 -7.91 1.17
C VAL A 261 4.96 -7.00 -0.02
N PHE A 262 4.49 -7.56 -1.13
CA PHE A 262 3.98 -6.74 -2.22
C PHE A 262 2.59 -6.19 -1.88
N LEU A 263 2.29 -4.99 -2.34
CA LEU A 263 0.99 -4.35 -2.21
C LEU A 263 0.54 -3.88 -3.60
N LEU A 264 -0.62 -4.37 -4.05
CA LEU A 264 -1.23 -4.00 -5.33
C LEU A 264 -2.41 -3.08 -5.06
N VAL A 265 -2.28 -1.81 -5.43
CA VAL A 265 -3.29 -0.78 -5.17
C VAL A 265 -3.98 -0.37 -6.46
N ALA A 266 -5.30 -0.50 -6.50
CA ALA A 266 -6.13 0.00 -7.58
C ALA A 266 -7.08 1.06 -7.02
N ASN A 267 -6.86 2.33 -7.37
CA ASN A 267 -7.65 3.46 -6.91
C ASN A 267 -8.62 3.95 -8.00
N ILE A 268 -9.62 4.75 -7.61
CA ILE A 268 -10.41 5.53 -8.56
C ILE A 268 -9.51 6.61 -9.18
N HIS A 269 -9.80 6.97 -10.43
CA HIS A 269 -9.23 8.11 -11.16
C HIS A 269 -10.24 9.26 -11.17
N SER A 270 -10.15 10.15 -10.18
CA SER A 270 -10.89 11.40 -10.08
C SER A 270 -9.98 12.51 -9.53
N PRO A 271 -9.11 13.08 -10.39
CA PRO A 271 -8.15 14.12 -9.99
C PRO A 271 -8.78 15.32 -9.29
N GLY A 272 -9.95 15.78 -9.76
CA GLY A 272 -10.66 16.92 -9.17
C GLY A 272 -11.12 16.73 -7.73
N THR A 273 -11.10 15.49 -7.22
CA THR A 273 -11.42 15.16 -5.81
C THR A 273 -10.25 14.46 -5.11
N ALA A 274 -9.04 14.55 -5.68
CA ALA A 274 -7.81 13.94 -5.18
C ALA A 274 -7.84 12.40 -5.03
N HIS A 275 -8.75 11.71 -5.72
CA HIS A 275 -8.72 10.25 -5.81
C HIS A 275 -7.89 9.86 -7.02
N VAL A 276 -6.58 9.68 -6.80
CA VAL A 276 -5.60 9.25 -7.80
C VAL A 276 -4.47 8.55 -7.05
N GLY A 277 -3.67 7.73 -7.73
CA GLY A 277 -2.58 7.00 -7.12
C GLY A 277 -2.84 5.51 -7.05
N SER A 278 -2.40 4.80 -8.07
CA SER A 278 -2.44 3.34 -8.15
C SER A 278 -1.05 2.79 -8.43
N GLY A 279 -0.80 1.55 -8.03
CA GLY A 279 0.52 0.99 -8.27
C GLY A 279 0.78 -0.37 -7.67
N ILE A 280 2.01 -0.80 -7.90
CA ILE A 280 2.61 -2.04 -7.46
C ILE A 280 3.81 -1.64 -6.59
N PHE A 281 3.71 -1.94 -5.31
CA PHE A 281 4.70 -1.60 -4.31
C PHE A 281 5.28 -2.87 -3.71
N GLY A 282 6.56 -2.87 -3.38
CA GLY A 282 7.26 -4.06 -2.91
C GLY A 282 8.13 -3.81 -1.69
N PRO A 283 8.76 -4.89 -1.17
CA PRO A 283 9.62 -4.82 0.02
C PRO A 283 10.82 -3.86 -0.08
N ASN A 284 11.20 -3.51 -1.32
CA ASN A 284 12.34 -2.67 -1.69
C ASN A 284 11.93 -1.29 -2.23
N GLY A 285 10.66 -0.92 -2.13
CA GLY A 285 10.10 0.33 -2.66
C GLY A 285 9.12 0.09 -3.80
N VAL A 286 8.80 1.16 -4.53
CA VAL A 286 7.92 1.14 -5.68
C VAL A 286 8.47 0.27 -6.82
N VAL A 287 7.60 -0.55 -7.41
CA VAL A 287 7.88 -1.32 -8.66
C VAL A 287 7.42 -0.51 -9.86
N ARG A 288 6.16 -0.07 -9.82
CA ARG A 288 5.55 0.80 -10.83
C ARG A 288 4.31 1.45 -10.24
N TYR A 289 4.07 2.72 -10.53
CA TYR A 289 2.89 3.42 -10.06
C TYR A 289 2.46 4.47 -11.08
N THR A 290 1.30 5.06 -10.85
CA THR A 290 0.77 6.20 -11.60
C THR A 290 0.26 7.25 -10.63
N TYR A 291 0.51 8.51 -10.96
CA TYR A 291 -0.02 9.68 -10.28
C TYR A 291 -0.23 10.76 -11.34
N VAL A 292 -1.47 10.91 -11.79
CA VAL A 292 -1.85 11.84 -12.85
C VAL A 292 -2.92 12.77 -12.31
N THR A 293 -2.63 14.07 -12.27
CA THR A 293 -3.53 15.09 -11.72
C THR A 293 -4.34 15.84 -12.80
N ASP A 294 -4.13 15.51 -14.07
CA ASP A 294 -4.91 16.06 -15.19
C ASP A 294 -6.34 15.50 -15.18
N ILE A 295 -7.33 16.38 -14.98
CA ILE A 295 -8.76 16.03 -14.91
C ILE A 295 -9.31 15.43 -16.21
N ASP A 296 -8.70 15.77 -17.34
CA ASP A 296 -9.12 15.30 -18.66
C ASP A 296 -8.51 13.94 -19.00
N SER A 297 -7.53 13.48 -18.21
CA SER A 297 -6.89 12.18 -18.41
C SER A 297 -7.85 11.01 -18.17
N GLY A 298 -7.56 9.87 -18.83
CA GLY A 298 -8.32 8.63 -18.72
C GLY A 298 -7.81 7.72 -17.60
N GLY A 299 -8.50 6.59 -17.39
CA GLY A 299 -8.03 5.55 -16.48
C GLY A 299 -6.67 4.97 -16.89
N GLN A 300 -5.89 4.51 -15.92
CA GLN A 300 -4.50 4.13 -16.10
C GLN A 300 -4.29 2.63 -15.82
N LEU A 301 -3.73 1.89 -16.77
CA LEU A 301 -3.33 0.50 -16.56
C LEU A 301 -1.85 0.44 -16.15
N VAL A 302 -1.58 -0.11 -14.96
CA VAL A 302 -0.22 -0.30 -14.45
C VAL A 302 0.08 -1.79 -14.42
N VAL A 303 1.06 -2.23 -15.22
CA VAL A 303 1.53 -3.62 -15.27
C VAL A 303 2.98 -3.70 -14.80
N GLY A 304 3.30 -4.64 -13.93
CA GLY A 304 4.63 -4.82 -13.36
C GLY A 304 4.94 -6.27 -13.03
N ARG A 305 6.23 -6.61 -13.03
CA ARG A 305 6.73 -7.94 -12.67
C ARG A 305 7.17 -7.93 -11.22
N ILE A 306 6.69 -8.90 -10.45
CA ILE A 306 7.04 -9.10 -9.05
C ILE A 306 7.74 -10.45 -8.89
N GLN A 307 8.69 -10.50 -7.95
CA GLN A 307 9.47 -11.70 -7.65
C GLN A 307 9.06 -12.22 -6.28
N ARG A 308 8.98 -13.54 -6.09
CA ARG A 308 8.53 -14.09 -4.80
C ARG A 308 9.48 -13.59 -3.72
N PRO A 309 8.98 -12.85 -2.70
CA PRO A 309 9.86 -12.29 -1.69
C PRO A 309 10.54 -13.42 -0.91
N ALA A 310 11.77 -13.18 -0.46
CA ALA A 310 12.45 -14.08 0.45
C ALA A 310 11.58 -14.30 1.71
N LYS A 311 11.62 -15.49 2.31
CA LYS A 311 10.92 -15.73 3.58
C LYS A 311 11.42 -14.75 4.63
N VAL A 312 10.54 -13.89 5.12
CA VAL A 312 10.81 -12.95 6.20
C VAL A 312 10.54 -13.64 7.52
N LEU A 313 11.43 -13.48 8.51
CA LEU A 313 11.15 -13.97 9.85
C LEU A 313 10.16 -13.02 10.52
N ILE A 314 9.14 -13.57 11.18
CA ILE A 314 8.14 -12.79 11.93
C ILE A 314 8.82 -11.87 12.96
N SER A 315 9.95 -12.29 13.51
CA SER A 315 10.80 -11.47 14.39
C SER A 315 11.24 -10.16 13.74
N ASP A 316 11.48 -10.12 12.43
CA ASP A 316 11.96 -8.91 11.75
C ASP A 316 10.81 -7.92 11.49
N LEU A 317 9.59 -8.43 11.38
CA LEU A 317 8.37 -7.62 11.30
C LEU A 317 7.99 -7.08 12.68
N LYS A 318 8.05 -7.92 13.72
CA LYS A 318 7.74 -7.57 15.11
C LYS A 318 8.86 -6.84 15.84
N ALA A 319 10.09 -6.90 15.34
CA ALA A 319 11.20 -6.10 15.85
C ALA A 319 10.95 -4.64 15.51
N ALA A 320 10.08 -4.00 16.30
CA ALA A 320 10.37 -2.67 16.75
C ALA A 320 11.72 -2.75 17.50
N GLY A 321 12.82 -2.65 16.76
CA GLY A 321 14.17 -2.76 17.31
C GLY A 321 14.32 -1.82 18.52
N PRO A 322 15.21 -2.16 19.46
CA PRO A 322 15.33 -1.46 20.73
C PRO A 322 15.45 0.04 20.48
N TYR A 323 14.54 0.75 21.15
CA TYR A 323 14.54 2.18 21.45
C TYR A 323 15.90 2.84 21.17
N PHE A 324 15.94 3.89 20.35
CA PHE A 324 17.10 4.77 20.28
C PHE A 324 17.20 5.49 21.65
N ALA A 325 17.76 4.82 22.64
CA ALA A 325 18.12 5.39 23.92
C ALA A 325 19.41 6.16 23.69
N THR A 326 19.34 7.32 23.06
CA THR A 326 20.35 8.34 23.34
C THR A 326 20.34 8.52 24.85
N LYS A 327 21.51 8.35 25.49
CA LYS A 327 21.77 8.74 26.88
C LYS A 327 21.66 10.26 27.06
N THR A 328 20.64 10.89 26.48
CA THR A 328 20.32 12.30 26.68
C THR A 328 19.25 12.33 27.75
N ASN A 329 19.63 12.86 28.91
CA ASN A 329 18.84 13.00 30.13
C ASN A 329 17.33 13.05 29.87
N ARG A 330 16.61 12.04 30.38
CA ARG A 330 15.16 12.03 30.55
C ARG A 330 14.76 13.14 31.52
N SER A 331 14.77 14.39 31.05
CA SER A 331 13.97 15.44 31.67
C SER A 331 12.53 15.22 31.23
N ARG A 332 11.79 14.43 32.01
CA ARG A 332 10.33 14.24 31.92
C ARG A 332 9.58 15.50 32.37
N ASN A 333 9.97 16.67 31.90
CA ASN A 333 9.30 17.93 32.22
C ASN A 333 8.89 18.61 30.92
N ASN A 334 7.58 18.68 30.68
CA ASN A 334 6.87 19.53 29.73
C ASN A 334 7.78 20.41 28.87
N ILE A 335 8.31 19.85 27.77
CA ILE A 335 9.20 20.60 26.89
C ILE A 335 8.32 21.44 25.95
N VAL A 336 7.98 22.64 26.45
CA VAL A 336 7.81 23.86 25.66
C VAL A 336 8.82 23.84 24.51
N PRO A 337 8.49 24.26 23.28
CA PRO A 337 9.46 24.29 22.20
C PRO A 337 10.75 24.92 22.72
N ARG A 338 11.89 24.24 22.56
CA ARG A 338 13.20 24.89 22.71
C ARG A 338 13.14 26.23 21.98
N LEU A 339 13.83 27.27 22.48
CA LEU A 339 13.90 28.59 21.82
C LEU A 339 13.93 28.42 20.29
N GLY A 340 12.87 28.86 19.59
CA GLY A 340 12.77 28.80 18.12
C GLY A 340 11.80 27.77 17.51
N GLY A 341 11.06 26.96 18.29
CA GLY A 341 10.01 26.09 17.75
C GLY A 341 8.62 26.75 17.64
N PHE A 342 7.73 26.17 16.82
CA PHE A 342 6.35 26.63 16.61
C PHE A 342 5.38 25.46 16.47
N GLN A 343 4.07 25.72 16.50
CA GLN A 343 3.04 24.69 16.33
C GLN A 343 2.08 25.09 15.22
N THR A 344 1.72 24.13 14.37
CA THR A 344 0.64 24.29 13.41
C THR A 344 0.03 22.93 13.07
N LYS A 345 -1.14 22.95 12.40
CA LYS A 345 -1.82 21.74 11.99
C LYS A 345 -1.25 21.19 10.69
N THR A 346 -1.04 19.88 10.67
CA THR A 346 -0.71 19.10 9.47
C THR A 346 -1.70 17.95 9.40
N ASN A 347 -2.48 17.85 8.33
CA ASN A 347 -3.60 16.91 8.21
C ASN A 347 -4.60 16.92 9.38
N GLY A 348 -4.81 18.10 10.00
CA GLY A 348 -5.73 18.28 11.13
C GLY A 348 -5.09 18.09 12.51
N ASP A 349 -3.93 17.45 12.58
CA ASP A 349 -3.21 17.17 13.83
C ASP A 349 -2.26 18.30 14.19
N LEU A 350 -2.19 18.69 15.47
CA LEU A 350 -1.34 19.79 15.93
C LEU A 350 0.10 19.31 16.15
N PHE A 351 0.99 19.58 15.19
CA PHE A 351 2.40 19.21 15.23
C PHE A 351 3.23 20.27 15.97
N SER A 352 4.33 19.83 16.58
CA SER A 352 5.41 20.71 17.05
C SER A 352 6.55 20.71 16.05
N TYR A 353 6.94 21.88 15.55
CA TYR A 353 7.95 22.07 14.52
C TYR A 353 9.12 22.91 15.00
N VAL A 354 10.28 22.71 14.37
CA VAL A 354 11.45 23.59 14.43
C VAL A 354 12.00 23.81 13.02
N LYS A 355 12.23 25.07 12.63
CA LYS A 355 12.81 25.42 11.33
C LYS A 355 14.24 24.86 11.24
N LEU A 356 14.61 24.32 10.09
CA LEU A 356 15.98 23.85 9.86
C LEU A 356 16.92 25.04 9.64
N ASP A 357 18.03 25.04 10.36
CA ASP A 357 19.10 26.03 10.25
C ASP A 357 20.12 25.60 9.18
N PHE A 358 20.57 26.54 8.34
CA PHE A 358 21.55 26.27 7.28
C PHE A 358 23.00 26.13 7.80
N THR A 359 23.27 26.58 9.02
CA THR A 359 24.57 26.48 9.69
C THR A 359 24.71 25.22 10.54
N ALA A 360 23.58 24.61 10.92
CA ALA A 360 23.56 23.43 11.75
C ALA A 360 23.69 22.13 10.94
N ASN A 361 24.10 21.08 11.62
CA ASN A 361 24.17 19.71 11.09
C ASN A 361 23.18 18.76 11.79
N THR A 362 22.51 19.23 12.84
CA THR A 362 21.58 18.45 13.65
C THR A 362 20.41 19.31 14.10
N SER A 363 19.24 18.69 14.24
CA SER A 363 18.06 19.31 14.82
C SER A 363 17.28 18.30 15.66
N THR A 364 16.56 18.79 16.67
CA THR A 364 15.74 17.94 17.54
C THR A 364 14.50 18.69 18.00
N ILE A 365 13.35 18.03 17.92
CA ILE A 365 12.07 18.51 18.41
C ILE A 365 11.36 17.36 19.12
N CYS A 366 10.63 17.67 20.19
CA CYS A 366 9.85 16.68 20.91
C CYS A 366 8.40 17.13 21.03
N GLN A 367 7.49 16.16 21.03
CA GLN A 367 6.10 16.36 21.42
C GLN A 367 5.68 15.19 22.31
N LYS A 368 5.28 15.50 23.55
CA LYS A 368 4.97 14.51 24.60
C LYS A 368 6.12 13.52 24.77
N GLY A 369 5.87 12.22 24.54
CA GLY A 369 6.87 11.15 24.69
C GLY A 369 7.78 10.94 23.47
N LEU A 370 7.45 11.54 22.32
CA LEU A 370 8.21 11.38 21.08
C LEU A 370 9.21 12.53 20.91
N CYS A 371 10.49 12.19 20.74
CA CYS A 371 11.53 13.09 20.30
C CYS A 371 12.05 12.64 18.93
N CYS A 372 12.06 13.56 17.97
CA CYS A 372 12.56 13.36 16.62
C CYS A 372 13.93 14.00 16.48
N HIS A 373 14.89 13.22 15.98
CA HIS A 373 16.29 13.61 15.82
C HIS A 373 16.67 13.58 14.35
N LEU A 374 17.18 14.70 13.86
CA LEU A 374 17.63 14.86 12.48
C LEU A 374 19.13 15.10 12.45
N THR A 375 19.85 14.40 11.58
CA THR A 375 21.20 14.74 11.15
C THR A 375 21.14 15.05 9.66
N TYR A 376 21.60 16.23 9.26
CA TYR A 376 21.46 16.69 7.88
C TYR A 376 22.61 17.57 7.43
N LYS A 377 22.76 17.66 6.11
CA LYS A 377 23.66 18.60 5.45
C LYS A 377 22.98 19.11 4.19
N LEU A 378 22.71 20.40 4.12
CA LEU A 378 22.11 21.05 2.95
C LEU A 378 23.12 21.17 1.80
N THR A 379 22.63 21.22 0.56
CA THR A 379 23.44 21.62 -0.60
C THR A 379 23.75 23.12 -0.56
N GLU A 380 24.79 23.56 -1.28
CA GLU A 380 25.15 25.00 -1.35
C GLU A 380 24.04 25.84 -2.01
N ALA A 381 23.34 25.29 -3.01
CA ALA A 381 22.18 25.91 -3.62
C ALA A 381 21.09 26.18 -2.57
N SER A 382 20.79 25.21 -1.72
CA SER A 382 19.78 25.35 -0.67
C SER A 382 20.19 26.27 0.46
N LYS A 383 21.49 26.37 0.77
CA LYS A 383 22.00 27.39 1.70
C LYS A 383 21.82 28.80 1.15
N THR A 384 21.89 28.97 -0.16
CA THR A 384 21.63 30.25 -0.84
C THR A 384 20.13 30.55 -0.85
N ALA A 385 19.31 29.59 -1.25
CA ALA A 385 17.85 29.73 -1.28
C ALA A 385 17.24 29.98 0.12
N ALA A 386 17.82 29.44 1.19
CA ALA A 386 17.38 29.67 2.56
C ALA A 386 17.50 31.13 3.03
N LYS A 387 18.27 31.98 2.32
CA LYS A 387 18.37 33.42 2.59
C LYS A 387 17.20 34.22 2.01
N GLU A 388 16.49 33.66 1.04
CA GLU A 388 15.32 34.27 0.42
C GLU A 388 14.05 33.71 1.07
N GLU A 389 13.54 34.41 2.10
CA GLU A 389 12.38 33.96 2.88
C GLU A 389 11.09 33.79 2.06
N SER A 390 11.03 34.37 0.85
CA SER A 390 9.87 34.30 -0.04
C SER A 390 9.54 32.88 -0.53
N ASN A 391 10.51 31.96 -0.49
CA ASN A 391 10.32 30.62 -1.05
C ASN A 391 9.82 29.59 -0.02
N GLY A 392 9.65 29.96 1.25
CA GLY A 392 9.33 29.01 2.35
C GLY A 392 10.56 28.30 2.92
N PHE A 393 10.39 27.36 3.84
CA PHE A 393 11.48 26.68 4.56
C PHE A 393 11.19 25.21 4.88
N PHE A 394 12.22 24.43 5.28
CA PHE A 394 12.02 23.10 5.84
C PHE A 394 11.94 23.16 7.36
N ALA A 395 11.08 22.33 7.93
CA ALA A 395 10.99 22.14 9.37
C ALA A 395 11.04 20.66 9.73
N LEU A 396 11.68 20.36 10.86
CA LEU A 396 11.55 19.07 11.52
C LEU A 396 10.33 19.12 12.46
N GLY A 397 9.43 18.15 12.31
CA GLY A 397 8.20 18.02 13.08
C GLY A 397 8.15 16.76 13.93
N ALA A 398 7.46 16.87 15.06
CA ALA A 398 7.06 15.75 15.91
C ALA A 398 5.56 15.83 16.20
N PHE A 399 4.86 14.70 16.05
CA PHE A 399 3.51 14.49 16.54
C PHE A 399 3.42 13.22 17.39
N SER A 400 2.71 13.27 18.52
CA SER A 400 2.39 12.10 19.34
C SER A 400 1.01 12.28 19.95
N GLY A 401 0.04 11.51 19.48
CA GLY A 401 -1.33 11.60 19.98
C GLY A 401 -2.38 10.92 19.11
N GLN A 402 -3.63 11.18 19.44
CA GLN A 402 -4.80 10.69 18.71
C GLN A 402 -5.15 11.63 17.57
N HIS A 403 -5.22 11.10 16.37
CA HIS A 403 -5.90 11.70 15.24
C HIS A 403 -7.40 11.45 15.40
N MET A 404 -8.21 12.51 15.40
CA MET A 404 -9.64 12.45 15.66
C MET A 404 -10.42 13.05 14.51
N GLU A 405 -11.17 12.19 13.80
CA GLU A 405 -12.23 12.57 12.88
C GLU A 405 -13.51 11.80 13.26
N ASN A 406 -14.18 11.13 12.31
CA ASN A 406 -15.25 10.17 12.61
C ASN A 406 -14.71 8.84 13.15
N TYR A 407 -13.40 8.76 13.38
CA TYR A 407 -12.63 7.62 13.86
C TYR A 407 -11.46 8.18 14.69
N THR A 408 -10.87 7.34 15.54
CA THR A 408 -9.77 7.73 16.43
C THR A 408 -8.57 6.81 16.23
N LEU A 409 -7.45 7.36 15.73
CA LEU A 409 -6.23 6.61 15.41
C LEU A 409 -5.03 7.19 16.16
N CYS A 410 -4.28 6.35 16.87
CA CYS A 410 -3.06 6.77 17.55
C CYS A 410 -1.87 6.87 16.60
N ASN A 411 -1.28 8.06 16.47
CA ASN A 411 -0.12 8.28 15.62
C ASN A 411 1.06 8.86 16.41
N GLU A 412 2.25 8.41 16.04
CA GLU A 412 3.51 9.04 16.39
C GLU A 412 4.24 9.34 15.09
N VAL A 413 4.59 10.59 14.80
CA VAL A 413 5.16 10.97 13.51
C VAL A 413 6.39 11.82 13.72
N CYS A 414 7.48 11.43 13.06
CA CYS A 414 8.65 12.29 12.87
C CYS A 414 8.77 12.60 11.39
N ALA A 415 8.91 13.87 11.01
CA ALA A 415 9.04 14.22 9.61
C ALA A 415 9.79 15.52 9.37
N VAL A 416 10.56 15.56 8.29
CA VAL A 416 11.02 16.79 7.66
C VAL A 416 10.03 17.12 6.56
N VAL A 417 9.40 18.30 6.66
CA VAL A 417 8.38 18.75 5.70
C VAL A 417 8.71 20.12 5.17
N ARG A 418 8.21 20.41 3.97
CA ARG A 418 8.21 21.75 3.41
C ARG A 418 7.12 22.61 4.08
N CYS A 419 7.48 23.84 4.40
CA CYS A 419 6.60 24.86 4.95
C CYS A 419 6.55 26.06 4.02
N ARG A 420 5.34 26.55 3.71
CA ARG A 420 5.17 27.84 3.04
C ARG A 420 5.45 28.97 4.02
N ASN A 421 4.99 28.83 5.27
CA ASN A 421 5.26 29.76 6.37
C ASN A 421 5.01 29.04 7.72
N MET A 422 5.10 29.74 8.84
CA MET A 422 4.94 29.12 10.18
C MET A 422 3.52 28.61 10.47
N THR A 423 2.49 29.09 9.79
CA THR A 423 1.11 28.61 9.95
C THR A 423 0.73 27.54 8.95
N HIS A 424 1.50 27.41 7.86
CA HIS A 424 1.30 26.45 6.78
C HIS A 424 2.56 25.59 6.60
N CYS A 425 2.63 24.50 7.37
CA CYS A 425 3.70 23.51 7.34
C CYS A 425 3.18 22.11 7.06
N GLY A 426 3.73 21.48 6.02
CA GLY A 426 3.26 20.18 5.57
C GLY A 426 1.81 20.21 5.07
N ASP A 427 1.24 21.35 4.70
CA ASP A 427 -0.10 21.44 4.11
C ASP A 427 0.01 21.92 2.66
N GLY A 428 0.49 21.02 1.79
CA GLY A 428 0.55 21.22 0.34
C GLY A 428 1.95 21.17 -0.26
N ILE A 429 2.02 21.41 -1.57
CA ILE A 429 3.25 21.50 -2.35
C ILE A 429 3.75 22.94 -2.24
N ALA A 430 5.01 23.13 -1.85
CA ALA A 430 5.67 24.44 -1.89
C ALA A 430 6.88 24.35 -2.81
N ASP A 431 7.01 25.34 -3.70
CA ASP A 431 8.07 25.39 -4.71
C ASP A 431 9.42 25.81 -4.11
N GLY A 432 10.51 25.44 -4.79
CA GLY A 432 11.87 25.89 -4.50
C GLY A 432 12.91 24.77 -4.46
N GLU A 433 14.12 25.06 -4.94
CA GLU A 433 15.23 24.11 -4.98
C GLU A 433 15.87 23.92 -3.60
N TYR A 434 15.40 22.90 -2.89
CA TYR A 434 15.95 22.51 -1.59
C TYR A 434 16.37 21.04 -1.59
N GLY A 435 17.67 20.82 -1.67
CA GLY A 435 18.32 19.52 -1.66
C GLY A 435 19.15 19.28 -0.41
N PHE A 436 19.31 18.00 -0.08
CA PHE A 436 20.11 17.52 1.03
C PHE A 436 21.27 16.66 0.49
N GLN A 437 22.50 16.94 0.91
CA GLN A 437 23.65 16.05 0.66
C GLN A 437 23.61 14.83 1.59
N GLN A 438 23.11 15.04 2.81
CA GLN A 438 22.93 14.01 3.83
C GLN A 438 21.64 14.30 4.57
N LEU A 439 20.85 13.27 4.82
CA LEU A 439 19.64 13.36 5.63
C LEU A 439 19.40 12.03 6.33
N ARG A 440 19.30 12.08 7.67
CA ARG A 440 19.00 10.94 8.51
C ARG A 440 18.04 11.35 9.62
N LEU A 441 16.91 10.66 9.70
CA LEU A 441 15.82 10.90 10.63
C LEU A 441 15.63 9.70 11.56
N GLN A 442 15.54 9.98 12.85
CA GLN A 442 15.31 8.98 13.90
C GLN A 442 14.29 9.52 14.90
N GLY A 443 13.66 8.63 15.67
CA GLY A 443 12.69 9.04 16.69
C GLY A 443 12.61 8.07 17.85
N THR A 444 12.21 8.57 19.02
CA THR A 444 11.98 7.77 20.24
C THR A 444 10.56 7.22 20.27
N PHE A 445 10.16 6.52 19.20
CA PHE A 445 8.83 5.92 19.08
C PHE A 445 8.56 4.94 20.22
N SER A 446 7.29 4.85 20.61
CA SER A 446 6.82 3.89 21.60
C SER A 446 7.06 2.44 21.10
N PRO A 447 7.29 1.46 22.00
CA PRO A 447 7.67 0.10 21.61
C PRO A 447 6.71 -0.60 20.65
N GLU A 448 5.41 -0.40 20.82
CA GLU A 448 4.35 -1.02 19.99
C GLU A 448 4.08 -0.25 18.69
N THR A 449 4.78 0.86 18.43
CA THR A 449 4.54 1.71 17.27
C THR A 449 5.13 1.11 15.99
N TYR A 450 4.26 0.86 15.00
CA TYR A 450 4.62 0.45 13.66
C TYR A 450 5.06 1.64 12.84
N ARG A 451 6.29 1.60 12.33
CA ARG A 451 6.95 2.72 11.67
C ARG A 451 7.00 2.54 10.16
N PHE A 452 6.33 3.42 9.42
CA PHE A 452 6.21 3.40 7.98
C PHE A 452 7.04 4.54 7.38
N PRO A 453 8.12 4.25 6.62
CA PRO A 453 8.96 5.29 6.02
C PRO A 453 8.26 5.95 4.84
N THR A 454 8.10 7.27 4.85
CA THR A 454 7.50 8.03 3.74
C THR A 454 8.51 9.01 3.15
N VAL A 455 8.68 8.99 1.83
CA VAL A 455 9.59 9.90 1.11
C VAL A 455 8.90 10.40 -0.15
N LEU A 456 8.60 11.69 -0.19
CA LEU A 456 8.07 12.37 -1.36
C LEU A 456 9.04 13.42 -1.86
N LEU A 457 9.14 13.52 -3.17
CA LEU A 457 9.82 14.58 -3.89
C LEU A 457 8.85 15.73 -4.18
N ASP A 458 9.35 16.78 -4.81
CA ASP A 458 8.53 17.84 -5.39
C ASP A 458 7.44 17.28 -6.31
N GLN A 459 6.37 18.05 -6.47
CA GLN A 459 5.15 17.61 -7.15
C GLN A 459 4.48 16.36 -6.54
N ALA A 460 4.89 15.98 -5.32
CA ALA A 460 4.42 14.80 -4.60
C ALA A 460 4.73 13.48 -5.31
N GLU A 461 5.84 13.40 -6.05
CA GLU A 461 6.28 12.13 -6.64
C GLU A 461 7.00 11.24 -5.62
N LEU A 462 6.95 9.92 -5.81
CA LEU A 462 7.75 9.00 -4.99
C LEU A 462 9.24 9.15 -5.30
N ALA A 463 10.07 9.10 -4.25
CA ALA A 463 11.51 9.00 -4.45
C ALA A 463 11.87 7.64 -5.08
N PRO A 464 12.76 7.60 -6.09
CA PRO A 464 13.11 6.35 -6.75
C PRO A 464 13.64 5.28 -5.78
N SER A 465 13.23 4.02 -5.97
CA SER A 465 13.70 2.90 -5.16
C SER A 465 15.24 2.87 -5.08
N GLY A 466 15.78 2.67 -3.88
CA GLY A 466 17.23 2.66 -3.64
C GLY A 466 17.88 4.04 -3.46
N THR A 467 17.12 5.14 -3.52
CA THR A 467 17.63 6.49 -3.15
C THR A 467 17.56 6.75 -1.65
N TRP A 468 16.82 5.93 -0.92
CA TRP A 468 16.68 5.99 0.53
C TRP A 468 16.72 4.58 1.12
N LYS A 469 16.90 4.50 2.44
CA LYS A 469 16.86 3.24 3.19
C LYS A 469 16.19 3.46 4.53
N PHE A 470 15.44 2.45 4.96
CA PHE A 470 14.80 2.42 6.25
C PHE A 470 15.23 1.17 7.02
N ASP A 471 15.59 1.37 8.28
CA ASP A 471 15.88 0.31 9.24
C ASP A 471 15.16 0.63 10.55
N SER A 472 14.52 -0.38 11.15
CA SER A 472 13.70 -0.17 12.33
C SER A 472 14.51 0.27 13.56
N ALA A 473 15.82 0.01 13.62
CA ALA A 473 16.69 0.52 14.68
C ALA A 473 17.38 1.83 14.28
N ALA A 474 17.88 1.92 13.05
CA ALA A 474 18.73 3.03 12.59
C ALA A 474 17.96 4.22 12.02
N GLY A 475 16.65 4.09 11.77
CA GLY A 475 15.77 5.13 11.24
C GLY A 475 15.76 5.21 9.72
N LEU A 476 15.34 6.37 9.20
CA LEU A 476 15.26 6.65 7.77
C LEU A 476 16.48 7.47 7.34
N ALA A 477 17.11 7.12 6.22
CA ALA A 477 18.25 7.84 5.66
C ALA A 477 18.19 7.95 4.15
N LEU A 478 18.63 9.07 3.60
CA LEU A 478 18.95 9.18 2.17
C LEU A 478 20.28 8.47 1.88
N ASN A 479 20.36 7.84 0.72
CA ASN A 479 21.62 7.35 0.19
C ASN A 479 22.39 8.53 -0.43
N SER A 480 23.72 8.56 -0.22
CA SER A 480 24.58 9.63 -0.73
C SER A 480 24.45 9.74 -2.26
N ASN A 481 24.28 10.97 -2.78
CA ASN A 481 24.12 11.37 -4.20
C ASN A 481 22.70 11.66 -4.69
N VAL A 482 21.71 11.83 -3.79
CA VAL A 482 20.35 12.19 -4.20
C VAL A 482 20.14 13.70 -4.00
N SER A 483 20.41 14.49 -5.03
CA SER A 483 19.98 15.90 -5.10
C SER A 483 18.51 15.97 -5.52
N ALA A 484 17.62 15.37 -4.74
CA ALA A 484 16.19 15.48 -5.01
C ALA A 484 15.59 16.63 -4.22
N ASN A 485 14.73 17.41 -4.88
CA ASN A 485 13.88 18.40 -4.23
C ASN A 485 12.89 17.63 -3.35
N LEU A 486 13.10 17.58 -2.04
CA LEU A 486 12.22 16.83 -1.15
C LEU A 486 10.95 17.62 -0.86
N LEU A 487 9.82 16.93 -0.75
CA LEU A 487 8.60 17.48 -0.16
C LEU A 487 8.41 16.95 1.27
N VAL A 488 8.62 15.64 1.44
CA VAL A 488 8.41 14.92 2.71
C VAL A 488 9.54 13.92 2.90
N PHE A 489 10.09 13.87 4.10
CA PHE A 489 10.99 12.81 4.54
C PHE A 489 10.63 12.42 5.97
N GLY A 490 9.87 11.35 6.12
CA GLY A 490 9.15 11.06 7.36
C GLY A 490 9.10 9.59 7.75
N ILE A 491 8.82 9.37 9.03
CA ILE A 491 8.47 8.08 9.61
C ILE A 491 7.09 8.27 10.22
N TYR A 492 6.07 7.73 9.54
CA TYR A 492 4.69 7.73 10.01
C TYR A 492 4.47 6.51 10.91
N GLY A 493 4.22 6.73 12.18
CA GLY A 493 4.07 5.70 13.20
C GLY A 493 2.60 5.46 13.56
N ARG A 494 2.19 4.19 13.60
CA ARG A 494 0.86 3.75 14.10
C ARG A 494 0.99 2.97 15.40
N CYS A 495 0.33 3.45 16.46
CA CYS A 495 0.22 2.77 17.75
C CYS A 495 -1.17 2.09 17.83
N PHE A 496 -1.35 1.00 17.07
CA PHE A 496 -2.66 0.33 16.93
C PHE A 496 -3.27 -0.14 18.26
N ASP A 497 -2.44 -0.41 19.26
CA ASP A 497 -2.83 -0.79 20.62
C ASP A 497 -3.52 0.34 21.40
N GLN A 498 -3.42 1.57 20.90
CA GLN A 498 -3.97 2.79 21.50
C GLN A 498 -5.02 3.46 20.62
N ASP A 499 -5.48 2.83 19.54
CA ASP A 499 -6.60 3.36 18.76
C ASP A 499 -7.87 3.46 19.64
N GLY A 500 -8.73 4.44 19.35
CA GLY A 500 -10.00 4.58 20.07
C GLY A 500 -11.01 3.51 19.66
N ALA A 501 -11.88 3.14 20.59
CA ALA A 501 -12.96 2.16 20.37
C ALA A 501 -14.05 2.68 19.42
#